data_AF-A0A913YE67-F1
#
_entry.id   AF-A0A913YE67-F1
#
_cell.length_a   1.000
_cell.length_b   1.000
_cell.length_c   1.000
_cell.angle_alpha   90.00
_cell.angle_beta   90.00
_cell.angle_gamma   90.00
#
_symmetry.space_group_name_H-M   'P 1'
#
loop_
_entity.id
_entity.type
_entity.pdbx_description
1 polymer ?
#
loop_
_entity_poly.entity_id
_entity_poly.type
_entity_poly.pdbx_seq_one_letter_code
_entity_poly.pdbx_strand_id
1 'polypeptide(L)'
;MEQSLSKLRTVILFLVSLVEMTLFSAPLLGWPSLIIILKEEQIASHLCPRLSIQNGSQSINYQHFSLCAEQEKSLNLSHNIAVMVMAVYVFLAGWAIDRYGAKPVKIFSSAMFSLSAALFMFTTSKTPETLTPALVATVIANVGLMLSIVKSAVLYGKWKSTANSIFLCALTSSAVTFLIFKVTYVL
;
A
#
# COMPACT_ATOMS: atom_id res chain seq x y z
N MET A 1 -33.11 -23.79 -2.58
CA MET A 1 -32.33 -22.96 -3.53
C MET A 1 -31.82 -21.67 -2.89
N GLU A 2 -32.62 -20.97 -2.07
CA GLU A 2 -32.16 -19.76 -1.35
C GLU A 2 -30.97 -19.97 -0.40
N GLN A 3 -30.85 -21.16 0.23
CA GLN A 3 -29.69 -21.49 1.08
C GLN A 3 -28.39 -21.74 0.31
N SER A 4 -28.43 -22.21 -0.94
CA SER A 4 -27.20 -22.37 -1.74
C SER A 4 -26.76 -21.03 -2.33
N LEU A 5 -27.72 -20.19 -2.71
CA LEU A 5 -27.47 -18.83 -3.20
C LEU A 5 -26.88 -17.91 -2.11
N SER A 6 -27.35 -18.04 -0.86
CA SER A 6 -26.78 -17.30 0.27
C SER A 6 -25.38 -17.77 0.63
N LYS A 7 -25.13 -19.09 0.65
CA LYS A 7 -23.78 -19.66 0.88
C LYS A 7 -22.80 -19.25 -0.21
N LEU A 8 -23.21 -19.34 -1.48
CA LEU A 8 -22.39 -18.92 -2.62
C LEU A 8 -22.03 -17.43 -2.54
N ARG A 9 -23.01 -16.57 -2.22
CA ARG A 9 -22.78 -15.14 -2.04
C ARG A 9 -21.79 -14.85 -0.91
N THR A 10 -21.89 -15.55 0.22
CA THR A 10 -20.95 -15.40 1.33
C THR A 10 -19.54 -15.85 0.95
N VAL A 11 -19.39 -16.96 0.23
CA VAL A 11 -18.08 -17.44 -0.25
C VAL A 11 -17.46 -16.44 -1.23
N ILE A 12 -18.23 -15.90 -2.17
CA ILE A 12 -17.76 -14.87 -3.11
C ILE A 12 -17.31 -13.62 -2.35
N LEU A 13 -18.11 -13.13 -1.40
CA LEU A 13 -17.75 -11.96 -0.58
C LEU A 13 -16.48 -12.19 0.24
N PHE A 14 -16.27 -13.42 0.73
CA PHE A 14 -15.06 -13.81 1.45
C PHE A 14 -13.82 -13.78 0.54
N LEU A 15 -13.90 -14.42 -0.64
CA LEU A 15 -12.81 -14.43 -1.62
C LEU A 15 -12.47 -13.03 -2.13
N VAL A 16 -13.47 -12.22 -2.46
CA VAL A 16 -13.27 -10.82 -2.86
C VAL A 16 -12.57 -10.04 -1.75
N SER A 17 -12.96 -10.23 -0.50
CA SER A 17 -12.31 -9.57 0.65
C SER A 17 -10.84 -9.98 0.82
N LEU A 18 -10.48 -11.22 0.51
CA LEU A 18 -9.08 -11.67 0.52
C LEU A 18 -8.26 -11.01 -0.58
N VAL A 19 -8.81 -10.93 -1.79
CA VAL A 19 -8.16 -10.27 -2.92
C VAL A 19 -8.00 -8.77 -2.64
N GLU A 20 -9.05 -8.10 -2.15
CA GLU A 20 -9.01 -6.70 -1.73
C GLU A 20 -7.96 -6.47 -0.63
N MET A 21 -7.90 -7.29 0.42
CA MET A 21 -6.87 -7.20 1.47
C MET A 21 -5.45 -7.30 0.90
N THR A 22 -5.24 -8.21 -0.04
CA THR A 22 -3.92 -8.44 -0.65
C THR A 22 -3.49 -7.24 -1.49
N LEU A 23 -4.40 -6.68 -2.30
CA LEU A 23 -4.10 -5.57 -3.19
C LEU A 23 -3.88 -4.25 -2.44
N PHE A 24 -4.70 -3.97 -1.42
CA PHE A 24 -4.68 -2.68 -0.74
C PHE A 24 -3.49 -2.52 0.23
N SER A 25 -2.98 -3.64 0.75
CA SER A 25 -1.84 -3.64 1.69
C SER A 25 -0.48 -3.73 1.00
N ALA A 26 -0.47 -4.04 -0.30
CA ALA A 26 0.74 -4.30 -1.09
C ALA A 26 1.74 -3.12 -1.10
N PRO A 27 1.32 -1.84 -1.31
CA PRO A 27 2.26 -0.71 -1.32
C PRO A 27 2.89 -0.41 0.05
N LEU A 28 2.24 -0.84 1.13
CA LEU A 28 2.65 -0.58 2.51
C LEU A 28 3.64 -1.63 3.00
N LEU A 29 3.28 -2.91 2.89
CA LEU A 29 4.11 -4.02 3.35
C LEU A 29 5.21 -4.38 2.36
N GLY A 30 4.96 -4.17 1.07
CA GLY A 30 5.93 -4.31 -0.01
C GLY A 30 6.84 -3.09 -0.19
N TRP A 31 6.82 -2.11 0.72
CA TRP A 31 7.62 -0.88 0.62
C TRP A 31 9.11 -1.12 0.32
N PRO A 32 9.82 -2.09 0.94
CA PRO A 32 11.22 -2.35 0.62
C PRO A 32 11.45 -2.78 -0.84
N SER A 33 10.47 -3.42 -1.47
CA SER A 33 10.52 -3.78 -2.89
C SER A 33 10.12 -2.59 -3.76
N LEU A 34 9.07 -1.87 -3.36
CA LEU A 34 8.54 -0.72 -4.09
C LEU A 34 9.58 0.41 -4.19
N ILE A 35 10.32 0.70 -3.12
CA ILE A 35 11.33 1.77 -3.11
C ILE A 35 12.43 1.52 -4.14
N ILE A 36 12.76 0.25 -4.42
CA ILE A 36 13.78 -0.11 -5.40
C ILE A 36 13.28 0.21 -6.81
N ILE A 37 12.03 -0.16 -7.11
CA ILE A 37 11.37 0.15 -8.39
C ILE A 37 11.23 1.66 -8.56
N LEU A 38 10.78 2.40 -7.54
CA LEU A 38 10.63 3.86 -7.58
C LEU A 38 11.98 4.57 -7.83
N LYS A 39 13.08 3.96 -7.38
CA LYS A 39 14.42 4.49 -7.61
C LYS A 39 14.93 4.19 -9.02
N GLU A 40 14.58 3.05 -9.60
CA GLU A 40 14.82 2.74 -11.02
C GLU A 40 14.04 3.68 -11.96
N GLU A 41 12.80 4.03 -11.61
CA GLU A 41 11.97 5.02 -12.32
C GLU A 41 12.45 6.48 -12.18
N GLN A 42 13.60 6.70 -11.54
CA GLN A 42 14.21 8.02 -11.32
C GLN A 42 13.28 9.02 -10.59
N ILE A 43 12.36 8.56 -9.75
CA ILE A 43 11.48 9.44 -8.98
C ILE A 43 12.29 10.18 -7.91
N ALA A 44 12.24 11.52 -7.92
CA ALA A 44 13.05 12.39 -7.06
C ALA A 44 14.56 12.38 -7.36
N SER A 45 14.96 12.01 -8.58
CA SER A 45 16.36 12.06 -9.06
C SER A 45 16.97 13.47 -9.03
N HIS A 46 16.14 14.52 -8.95
CA HIS A 46 16.57 15.91 -8.86
C HIS A 46 17.27 16.27 -7.54
N LEU A 47 17.06 15.51 -6.46
CA LEU A 47 17.73 15.74 -5.17
C LEU A 47 19.19 15.26 -5.17
N CYS A 48 19.61 14.55 -6.23
CA CYS A 48 20.95 14.00 -6.28
C CYS A 48 21.93 15.02 -6.85
N PRO A 49 23.08 15.22 -6.18
CA PRO A 49 24.08 16.17 -6.65
C PRO A 49 24.59 15.73 -8.03
N ARG A 50 24.47 16.60 -9.03
CA ARG A 50 25.21 16.44 -10.28
C ARG A 50 26.68 16.67 -9.95
N LEU A 51 27.50 15.63 -9.98
CA LEU A 51 28.95 15.82 -9.93
C LEU A 51 29.37 16.64 -11.16
N SER A 52 29.64 17.93 -10.97
CA SER A 52 30.30 18.79 -11.96
C SER A 52 31.80 18.57 -11.85
N ILE A 53 32.38 18.00 -12.92
CA ILE A 53 33.82 17.75 -13.07
C ILE A 53 34.56 19.10 -13.04
N GLN A 54 35.44 19.31 -12.06
CA GLN A 54 36.49 20.33 -12.13
C GLN A 54 37.85 19.62 -12.01
N ASN A 55 38.56 19.58 -13.14
CA ASN A 55 39.96 19.21 -13.37
C ASN A 55 40.65 18.25 -12.37
N GLY A 56 40.88 17.01 -12.83
CA GLY A 56 42.08 16.25 -12.47
C GLY A 56 41.93 15.23 -11.34
N SER A 57 41.92 13.96 -11.73
CA SER A 57 42.15 12.75 -10.92
C SER A 57 41.23 12.49 -9.71
N GLN A 58 40.15 11.74 -9.91
CA GLN A 58 40.10 10.30 -9.63
C GLN A 58 38.74 9.73 -10.05
N SER A 59 38.75 8.45 -10.38
CA SER A 59 37.68 7.62 -10.94
C SER A 59 36.37 7.61 -10.13
N ILE A 60 35.22 7.76 -10.80
CA ILE A 60 34.04 6.95 -10.45
C ILE A 60 33.47 6.40 -11.75
N ASN A 61 33.41 5.08 -11.79
CA ASN A 61 33.10 4.30 -12.96
C ASN A 61 31.69 3.74 -12.87
N TYR A 62 30.97 3.94 -13.98
CA TYR A 62 29.94 3.09 -14.58
C TYR A 62 28.54 2.97 -13.91
N GLN A 63 27.56 3.62 -14.57
CA GLN A 63 26.14 3.26 -14.69
C GLN A 63 25.18 3.45 -13.51
N HIS A 64 25.60 3.21 -12.28
CA HIS A 64 24.65 2.70 -11.29
C HIS A 64 25.16 3.00 -9.87
N PHE A 65 25.52 4.27 -9.61
CA PHE A 65 25.67 4.80 -8.25
C PHE A 65 24.27 4.78 -7.61
N SER A 66 23.91 3.58 -7.20
CA SER A 66 22.70 3.12 -6.57
C SER A 66 21.97 4.22 -5.82
N LEU A 67 20.69 4.47 -6.15
CA LEU A 67 19.72 4.81 -5.12
C LEU A 67 20.20 5.93 -4.19
N CYS A 68 20.71 7.03 -4.73
CA CYS A 68 21.20 8.23 -4.03
C CYS A 68 20.59 8.40 -2.63
N ALA A 69 21.43 8.47 -1.58
CA ALA A 69 20.97 8.40 -0.19
C ALA A 69 19.90 9.47 0.15
N GLU A 70 19.97 10.65 -0.49
CA GLU A 70 18.97 11.71 -0.36
C GLU A 70 17.63 11.36 -1.02
N GLN A 71 17.64 10.62 -2.14
CA GLN A 71 16.43 10.10 -2.78
C GLN A 71 15.75 9.06 -1.88
N GLU A 72 16.51 8.11 -1.32
CA GLU A 72 16.01 7.15 -0.34
C GLU A 72 15.42 7.81 0.89
N LYS A 73 16.11 8.82 1.42
CA LYS A 73 15.67 9.59 2.58
C LYS A 73 14.34 10.30 2.32
N SER A 74 14.17 10.91 1.15
CA SER A 74 12.90 11.56 0.75
C SER A 74 11.76 10.54 0.63
N LEU A 75 12.00 9.41 -0.05
CA LEU A 75 11.03 8.32 -0.16
C LEU A 75 10.64 7.76 1.21
N ASN A 76 11.62 7.50 2.08
CA ASN A 76 11.38 6.97 3.42
C ASN A 76 10.66 7.98 4.33
N LEU A 77 10.91 9.29 4.15
CA LEU A 77 10.14 10.35 4.81
C LEU A 77 8.66 10.27 4.44
N SER A 78 8.32 10.15 3.16
CA SER A 78 6.94 10.00 2.70
C SER A 78 6.27 8.75 3.29
N HIS A 79 6.97 7.61 3.33
CA HIS A 79 6.47 6.40 3.97
C HIS A 79 6.23 6.58 5.47
N ASN A 80 7.17 7.18 6.19
CA ASN A 80 7.04 7.45 7.62
C ASN A 80 5.85 8.39 7.92
N ILE A 81 5.64 9.42 7.11
CA ILE A 81 4.45 10.30 7.22
C ILE A 81 3.18 9.48 7.03
N ALA A 82 3.12 8.62 6.01
CA ALA A 82 1.95 7.77 5.78
C ALA A 82 1.67 6.83 6.97
N VAL A 83 2.69 6.20 7.56
CA VAL A 83 2.51 5.32 8.73
C VAL A 83 2.09 6.11 9.98
N MET A 84 2.56 7.34 10.17
CA MET A 84 2.07 8.22 11.26
C MET A 84 0.60 8.57 11.07
N VAL A 85 0.19 8.92 9.85
CA VAL A 85 -1.23 9.16 9.51
C VAL A 85 -2.06 7.89 9.71
N MET A 86 -1.52 6.73 9.35
CA MET A 86 -2.18 5.44 9.56
C MET A 86 -2.56 5.25 11.04
N ALA A 87 -1.66 5.52 11.97
CA ALA A 87 -1.92 5.36 13.40
C ALA A 87 -3.08 6.26 13.90
N VAL A 88 -3.10 7.54 13.50
CA VAL A 88 -4.18 8.47 13.83
C VAL A 88 -5.50 8.03 13.18
N TYR A 89 -5.44 7.64 11.91
CA TYR A 89 -6.61 7.24 11.15
C TYR A 89 -7.22 5.93 11.65
N VAL A 90 -6.45 4.98 12.17
CA VAL A 90 -6.98 3.76 12.82
C VAL A 90 -7.96 4.13 13.94
N PHE A 91 -7.62 5.12 14.77
CA PHE A 91 -8.49 5.58 15.84
C PHE A 91 -9.77 6.24 15.27
N LEU A 92 -9.62 7.15 14.31
CA LEU A 92 -10.75 7.84 13.68
C LEU A 92 -11.69 6.88 12.95
N ALA A 93 -11.14 5.92 12.21
CA ALA A 93 -11.88 4.91 11.49
C ALA A 93 -12.58 3.94 12.46
N GLY A 94 -11.94 3.58 13.57
CA GLY A 94 -12.56 2.79 14.64
C GLY A 94 -13.81 3.49 15.19
N TRP A 95 -13.67 4.76 15.56
CA TRP A 95 -14.80 5.59 16.01
C TRP A 95 -15.91 5.71 14.96
N ALA A 96 -15.54 5.94 13.69
CA ALA A 96 -16.50 6.04 12.60
C ALA A 96 -17.26 4.73 12.36
N ILE A 97 -16.60 3.58 12.46
CA ILE A 97 -17.24 2.26 12.33
C ILE A 97 -18.20 1.99 13.48
N ASP A 98 -17.86 2.41 14.70
CA ASP A 98 -18.75 2.23 15.85
C ASP A 98 -20.00 3.11 15.75
N ARG A 99 -19.91 4.30 15.12
CA ARG A 99 -21.05 5.22 14.95
C ARG A 99 -21.89 4.94 13.71
N TYR A 100 -21.25 4.74 12.55
CA TYR A 100 -21.89 4.66 11.23
C TYR A 100 -21.93 3.23 10.65
N GLY A 101 -21.25 2.28 11.30
CA GLY A 101 -21.12 0.90 10.83
C GLY A 101 -19.98 0.71 9.82
N ALA A 102 -19.68 -0.56 9.51
CA ALA A 102 -18.57 -0.95 8.63
C ALA A 102 -18.82 -0.68 7.13
N LYS A 103 -20.08 -0.68 6.68
CA LYS A 103 -20.42 -0.51 5.26
C LYS A 103 -19.99 0.84 4.67
N PRO A 104 -20.35 2.01 5.26
CA PRO A 104 -19.96 3.30 4.69
C PRO A 104 -18.44 3.50 4.70
N VAL A 105 -17.75 3.03 5.74
CA VAL A 105 -16.29 3.12 5.83
C VAL A 105 -15.63 2.27 4.74
N LYS A 106 -16.14 1.07 4.45
CA LYS A 106 -15.65 0.25 3.33
C LYS A 106 -15.78 0.97 1.97
N ILE A 107 -16.92 1.61 1.71
CA ILE A 107 -17.16 2.34 0.45
C ILE A 107 -16.21 3.53 0.34
N PHE A 108 -16.05 4.30 1.42
CA PHE A 108 -15.12 5.42 1.47
C PHE A 108 -13.67 4.97 1.21
N SER A 109 -13.24 3.88 1.85
CA SER A 109 -11.92 3.29 1.61
C SER A 109 -11.70 2.84 0.17
N SER A 110 -12.72 2.25 -0.47
CA SER A 110 -12.64 1.88 -1.89
C SER A 110 -12.46 3.10 -2.79
N ALA A 111 -13.17 4.20 -2.51
CA ALA A 111 -13.02 5.44 -3.28
C ALA A 111 -11.62 6.06 -3.11
N MET A 112 -11.10 6.05 -1.87
CA MET A 112 -9.74 6.52 -1.57
C MET A 112 -8.66 5.65 -2.22
N PHE A 113 -8.90 4.35 -2.38
CA PHE A 113 -7.98 3.48 -3.12
C PHE A 113 -7.94 3.81 -4.60
N SER A 114 -9.11 4.03 -5.23
CA SER A 114 -9.16 4.49 -6.63
C SER A 114 -8.43 5.82 -6.81
N LEU A 115 -8.59 6.75 -5.86
CA LEU A 115 -7.84 8.01 -5.85
C LEU A 115 -6.34 7.78 -5.69
N SER A 116 -5.92 6.90 -4.77
CA SER A 116 -4.53 6.54 -4.57
C SER A 116 -3.91 5.93 -5.84
N ALA A 117 -4.60 5.01 -6.51
CA ALA A 117 -4.15 4.42 -7.76
C ALA A 117 -3.99 5.46 -8.87
N ALA A 118 -4.92 6.43 -8.96
CA ALA A 118 -4.79 7.54 -9.89
C ALA A 118 -3.55 8.40 -9.57
N LEU A 119 -3.31 8.71 -8.29
CA LEU A 119 -2.14 9.50 -7.87
C LEU A 119 -0.82 8.77 -8.13
N PHE A 120 -0.77 7.44 -7.96
CA PHE A 120 0.39 6.63 -8.35
C PHE A 120 0.65 6.70 -9.85
N MET A 121 -0.40 6.63 -10.68
CA MET A 121 -0.27 6.78 -12.14
C MET A 121 0.23 8.17 -12.55
N PHE A 122 -0.16 9.23 -11.83
CA PHE A 122 0.31 10.59 -12.11
C PHE A 122 1.72 10.87 -11.55
N THR A 123 2.25 10.01 -10.68
CA THR A 123 3.56 10.21 -10.09
C THR A 123 4.64 10.04 -11.15
N THR A 124 5.24 11.16 -11.55
CA THR A 124 6.33 11.23 -12.53
C THR A 124 7.62 11.71 -11.84
N SER A 125 8.78 11.45 -12.43
CA SER A 125 10.09 11.93 -11.93
C SER A 125 10.15 13.43 -11.56
N LYS A 126 9.33 14.26 -12.22
CA LYS A 126 9.26 15.72 -12.02
C LYS A 126 8.45 16.17 -10.80
N THR A 127 7.57 15.32 -10.26
CA THR A 127 6.66 15.69 -9.15
C THR A 127 6.67 14.63 -8.05
N PRO A 128 7.78 14.43 -7.33
CA PRO A 128 7.82 13.44 -6.24
C PRO A 128 6.92 13.81 -5.06
N GLU A 129 6.50 15.08 -4.97
CA GLU A 129 5.56 15.54 -3.93
C GLU A 129 4.19 14.87 -4.03
N THR A 130 3.79 14.36 -5.20
CA THR A 130 2.51 13.64 -5.37
C THR A 130 2.54 12.21 -4.81
N LEU A 131 3.72 11.68 -4.50
CA LEU A 131 3.87 10.35 -3.92
C LEU A 131 3.38 10.31 -2.46
N THR A 132 3.66 11.36 -1.68
CA THR A 132 3.20 11.46 -0.29
C THR A 132 1.68 11.39 -0.16
N PRO A 133 0.87 12.21 -0.87
CA PRO A 133 -0.58 12.09 -0.81
C PRO A 133 -1.09 10.77 -1.39
N ALA A 134 -0.40 10.17 -2.37
CA ALA A 134 -0.74 8.83 -2.87
C ALA A 134 -0.64 7.77 -1.77
N LEU A 135 0.49 7.75 -1.03
CA LEU A 135 0.73 6.85 0.10
C LEU A 135 -0.24 7.10 1.26
N VAL A 136 -0.53 8.37 1.56
CA VAL A 136 -1.53 8.75 2.58
C VAL A 136 -2.92 8.23 2.20
N ALA A 137 -3.32 8.38 0.94
CA ALA A 137 -4.60 7.82 0.47
C ALA A 137 -4.60 6.28 0.55
N THR A 138 -3.46 5.62 0.28
CA THR A 138 -3.33 4.16 0.43
C THR A 138 -3.53 3.71 1.87
N VAL A 139 -2.90 4.36 2.86
CA VAL A 139 -3.06 3.97 4.27
C VAL A 139 -4.49 4.15 4.76
N ILE A 140 -5.14 5.25 4.36
CA ILE A 140 -6.55 5.52 4.69
C ILE A 140 -7.44 4.42 4.10
N ALA A 141 -7.22 4.06 2.83
CA ALA A 141 -7.95 2.98 2.19
C ALA A 141 -7.71 1.63 2.89
N ASN A 142 -6.45 1.27 3.13
CA ASN A 142 -6.05 0.00 3.74
C ASN A 142 -6.65 -0.17 5.15
N VAL A 143 -6.53 0.84 6.01
CA VAL A 143 -7.05 0.80 7.39
C VAL A 143 -8.57 0.64 7.42
N GLY A 144 -9.30 1.47 6.66
CA GLY A 144 -10.75 1.41 6.68
C GLY A 144 -11.30 0.11 6.07
N LEU A 145 -10.62 -0.44 5.06
CA LEU A 145 -10.93 -1.77 4.50
C LEU A 145 -10.66 -2.88 5.54
N MET A 146 -9.52 -2.83 6.23
CA MET A 146 -9.12 -3.81 7.25
C MET A 146 -10.13 -3.87 8.39
N LEU A 147 -10.45 -2.73 9.00
CA LEU A 147 -11.40 -2.67 10.11
C LEU A 147 -12.81 -3.10 9.68
N SER A 148 -13.21 -2.76 8.45
CA SER A 148 -14.51 -3.17 7.90
C SER A 148 -14.59 -4.68 7.69
N ILE A 149 -13.52 -5.31 7.20
CA ILE A 149 -13.46 -6.76 6.98
C ILE A 149 -13.40 -7.50 8.32
N VAL A 150 -12.60 -7.04 9.28
CA VAL A 150 -12.53 -7.62 10.64
C VAL A 150 -13.90 -7.56 11.33
N LYS A 151 -14.63 -6.44 11.24
CA LYS A 151 -16.01 -6.36 11.75
C LYS A 151 -16.95 -7.32 11.03
N SER A 152 -16.80 -7.48 9.72
CA SER A 152 -17.60 -8.45 8.97
C SER A 152 -17.25 -9.91 9.31
N ALA A 153 -16.02 -10.19 9.74
CA ALA A 153 -15.58 -11.51 10.20
C ALA A 153 -16.34 -11.98 11.46
N VAL A 154 -16.87 -11.06 12.26
CA VAL A 154 -17.68 -11.37 13.44
C VAL A 154 -19.01 -12.04 13.06
N LEU A 155 -19.54 -11.77 11.86
CA LEU A 155 -20.80 -12.35 11.37
C LEU A 155 -20.71 -13.86 11.07
N TYR A 156 -19.51 -14.44 10.96
CA TYR A 156 -19.32 -15.88 10.72
C TYR A 156 -19.59 -16.74 11.97
N GLY A 157 -19.97 -16.13 13.10
CA GLY A 157 -20.39 -16.84 14.31
C GLY A 157 -19.29 -17.75 14.86
N LYS A 158 -19.45 -19.07 14.65
CA LYS A 158 -18.50 -20.09 15.11
C LYS A 158 -17.12 -20.03 14.43
N TRP A 159 -17.03 -19.51 13.20
CA TRP A 159 -15.77 -19.43 12.44
C TRP A 159 -15.11 -18.05 12.49
N LYS A 160 -15.59 -17.14 13.33
CA LYS A 160 -15.11 -15.74 13.38
C LYS A 160 -13.59 -15.62 13.56
N SER A 161 -13.01 -16.44 14.43
CA SER A 161 -11.57 -16.40 14.72
C SER A 161 -10.75 -16.90 13.54
N THR A 162 -11.16 -18.02 12.93
CA THR A 162 -10.51 -18.58 11.73
C THR A 162 -10.58 -17.60 10.57
N ALA A 163 -11.75 -17.01 10.30
CA ALA A 163 -11.91 -16.02 9.24
C ALA A 163 -11.00 -14.80 9.47
N ASN A 164 -10.96 -14.28 10.69
CA ASN A 164 -10.10 -13.15 11.05
C ASN A 164 -8.60 -13.48 10.88
N SER A 165 -8.16 -14.66 11.31
CA SER A 165 -6.78 -15.12 11.10
C SER A 165 -6.43 -15.24 9.62
N ILE A 166 -7.32 -15.77 8.79
CA ILE A 166 -7.09 -15.87 7.34
C ILE A 166 -6.94 -14.47 6.72
N PHE A 167 -7.77 -13.50 7.10
CA PHE A 167 -7.63 -12.12 6.61
C PHE A 167 -6.30 -11.48 7.02
N LEU A 168 -5.84 -11.71 8.26
CA LEU A 168 -4.52 -11.25 8.71
C LEU A 168 -3.37 -11.92 7.95
N CYS A 169 -3.49 -13.23 7.66
CA CYS A 169 -2.52 -13.92 6.82
C CYS A 169 -2.50 -13.38 5.39
N ALA A 170 -3.66 -13.07 4.81
CA ALA A 170 -3.73 -12.46 3.48
C ALA A 170 -3.10 -11.06 3.47
N LEU A 171 -3.29 -10.29 4.55
CA LEU A 171 -2.65 -8.99 4.73
C LEU A 171 -1.13 -9.12 4.71
N THR A 172 -0.53 -10.02 5.50
CA THR A 172 0.93 -10.18 5.54
C THR A 172 1.50 -10.81 4.27
N SER A 173 0.72 -11.62 3.56
CA SER A 173 1.11 -12.24 2.30
C SER A 173 1.30 -11.25 1.14
N SER A 174 0.74 -10.03 1.22
CA SER A 174 0.85 -9.04 0.13
C SER A 174 2.30 -8.58 -0.13
N ALA A 175 3.15 -8.59 0.90
CA ALA A 175 4.58 -8.34 0.75
C ALA A 175 5.25 -9.35 -0.20
N VAL A 176 4.80 -10.61 -0.16
CA VAL A 176 5.31 -11.68 -1.02
C VAL A 176 4.88 -11.47 -2.47
N THR A 177 3.66 -11.00 -2.71
CA THR A 177 3.17 -10.71 -4.06
C THR A 177 4.03 -9.62 -4.74
N PHE A 178 4.37 -8.56 -4.02
CA PHE A 178 5.23 -7.49 -4.55
C PHE A 178 6.68 -7.93 -4.75
N LEU A 179 7.18 -8.84 -3.89
CA LEU A 179 8.47 -9.49 -4.11
C LEU A 179 8.49 -10.31 -5.40
N ILE A 180 7.43 -11.07 -5.68
CA ILE A 180 7.31 -11.84 -6.92
C ILE A 180 7.30 -10.89 -8.13
N PHE A 181 6.50 -9.81 -8.10
CA PHE A 181 6.50 -8.81 -9.17
C PHE A 181 7.88 -8.21 -9.42
N LYS A 182 8.61 -7.86 -8.36
CA LYS A 182 9.98 -7.35 -8.47
C LYS A 182 10.90 -8.38 -9.13
N VAL A 183 10.84 -9.64 -8.70
CA VAL A 183 11.67 -10.71 -9.27
C VAL A 183 11.37 -10.88 -10.76
N THR A 184 10.10 -10.88 -11.15
CA THR A 184 9.70 -10.98 -12.57
C THR A 184 10.10 -9.76 -13.39
N TYR A 185 10.12 -8.55 -12.81
CA TYR A 185 10.55 -7.33 -13.50
C TYR A 185 12.07 -7.28 -13.71
N VAL A 186 12.83 -7.90 -12.81
CA VAL A 186 14.31 -7.92 -12.83
C VAL A 186 14.87 -9.11 -13.63
N LEU A 187 14.08 -10.15 -13.88
CA LEU A 187 14.45 -11.33 -14.67
C LEU A 187 14.36 -11.05 -16.19
#